data_AF-A0A0C5C5S4-F1
#
_entry.id   AF-A0A0C5C5S4-F1
#
_cell.length_a   1.000
_cell.length_b   1.000
_cell.length_c   1.000
_cell.angle_alpha   90.00
_cell.angle_beta   90.00
_cell.angle_gamma   90.00
#
_symmetry.space_group_name_H-M   'P 1'
#
loop_
_entity.id
_entity.type
_entity.pdbx_description
1 polymer ?
#
loop_
_entity_poly.entity_id
_entity_poly.type
_entity_poly.pdbx_seq_one_letter_code
_entity_poly.pdbx_strand_id
1 'polypeptide(L)'
;MKKYKAYLIDLDGTMYRGTEKIEEAGDFVSRLQEKGIPYLFVTNNSSRTPAQVAEKLRGFDIPAKTEQVFTTSMATARFIYDEKPDASVYVIGEEGIKTAIKEKGFTITSDHPDYVVLGIDREITYEKLALGAIAIRNGAKFISTNADIALPTERGLLPGNGALTSVLAVATQTKPVFIGKPEPIITEQALEYLGSKKEETIMVGDNYDTDILAGIRTGIDTLLVHTGITTKEMLKTKEILPTYTVDSLDQWEV
;
A
#
# COMPACT_ATOMS: atom_id res chain seq x y z
N MET A 1 -25.36 -13.07 3.00
CA MET A 1 -24.29 -12.08 2.76
C MET A 1 -24.19 -11.81 1.28
N LYS A 2 -23.76 -10.62 0.87
CA LYS A 2 -23.53 -10.29 -0.55
C LYS A 2 -22.35 -11.12 -1.07
N LYS A 3 -22.47 -11.67 -2.29
CA LYS A 3 -21.36 -12.34 -2.96
C LYS A 3 -20.58 -11.33 -3.78
N TYR A 4 -19.28 -11.21 -3.53
CA TYR A 4 -18.40 -10.29 -4.24
C TYR A 4 -17.77 -10.98 -5.45
N LYS A 5 -17.50 -10.20 -6.49
CA LYS A 5 -16.86 -10.69 -7.72
C LYS A 5 -15.38 -10.36 -7.76
N ALA A 6 -14.88 -9.55 -6.84
CA ALA A 6 -13.47 -9.16 -6.79
C ALA A 6 -13.04 -8.85 -5.35
N TYR A 7 -11.75 -9.06 -5.07
CA TYR A 7 -11.16 -8.83 -3.75
C TYR A 7 -9.90 -7.98 -3.85
N LEU A 8 -9.82 -6.94 -3.03
CA LEU A 8 -8.57 -6.24 -2.72
C LEU A 8 -8.13 -6.72 -1.33
N ILE A 9 -6.90 -7.20 -1.19
CA ILE A 9 -6.47 -7.95 -0.01
C ILE A 9 -5.19 -7.31 0.55
N ASP A 10 -5.20 -6.86 1.80
CA ASP A 10 -3.97 -6.43 2.48
C ASP A 10 -3.01 -7.61 2.74
N LEU A 11 -1.75 -7.31 3.06
CA LEU A 11 -0.72 -8.32 3.31
C LEU A 11 -0.36 -8.51 4.79
N ASP A 12 0.16 -7.48 5.46
CA ASP A 12 0.81 -7.65 6.76
C ASP A 12 -0.21 -7.47 7.88
N GLY A 13 -0.52 -8.56 8.57
CA GLY A 13 -1.62 -8.70 9.52
C GLY A 13 -2.83 -9.45 8.96
N THR A 14 -2.91 -9.61 7.63
CA THR A 14 -4.02 -10.29 6.93
C THR A 14 -3.58 -11.61 6.26
N MET A 15 -2.45 -11.61 5.56
CA MET A 15 -1.90 -12.80 4.87
C MET A 15 -0.77 -13.46 5.67
N TYR A 16 0.05 -12.66 6.35
CA TYR A 16 1.10 -13.11 7.27
C TYR A 16 1.27 -12.05 8.36
N ARG A 17 2.01 -12.33 9.43
CA ARG A 17 2.36 -11.34 10.47
C ARG A 17 3.87 -11.29 10.65
N GLY A 18 4.53 -10.30 10.05
CA GLY A 18 6.00 -10.22 10.06
C GLY A 18 6.65 -11.44 9.39
N THR A 19 7.14 -12.38 10.21
CA THR A 19 7.73 -13.66 9.80
C THR A 19 6.86 -14.88 10.11
N GLU A 20 5.70 -14.68 10.75
CA GLU A 20 4.75 -15.73 11.09
C GLU A 20 3.67 -15.87 10.00
N LYS A 21 3.29 -17.11 9.71
CA LYS A 21 2.20 -17.44 8.79
C LYS A 21 0.85 -17.21 9.47
N ILE A 22 -0.13 -16.74 8.70
CA ILE A 22 -1.55 -16.85 9.07
C ILE A 22 -2.08 -18.09 8.33
N GLU A 23 -2.39 -19.15 9.07
CA GLU A 23 -2.62 -20.48 8.49
C GLU A 23 -3.77 -20.48 7.48
N GLU A 24 -4.80 -19.70 7.73
CA GLU A 24 -6.03 -19.63 6.93
C GLU A 24 -5.86 -18.78 5.65
N ALA A 25 -4.77 -18.02 5.53
CA ALA A 25 -4.55 -17.12 4.40
C ALA A 25 -4.35 -17.87 3.08
N GLY A 26 -3.57 -18.96 3.09
CA GLY A 26 -3.34 -19.80 1.91
C GLY A 26 -4.63 -20.45 1.41
N ASP A 27 -5.45 -20.96 2.33
CA ASP A 27 -6.75 -21.57 2.03
C ASP A 27 -7.77 -20.53 1.51
N PHE A 28 -7.79 -19.33 2.08
CA PHE A 28 -8.62 -18.23 1.59
C PHE A 28 -8.31 -17.89 0.13
N VAL A 29 -7.03 -17.73 -0.20
CA VAL A 29 -6.58 -17.42 -1.57
C VAL A 29 -6.86 -18.60 -2.52
N SER A 30 -6.66 -19.84 -2.08
CA SER A 30 -6.96 -21.04 -2.87
C SER A 30 -8.44 -21.13 -3.23
N ARG A 31 -9.34 -20.86 -2.28
CA ARG A 31 -10.80 -20.83 -2.54
C ARG A 31 -11.21 -19.76 -3.54
N LEU A 32 -10.55 -18.58 -3.54
CA LEU A 32 -10.77 -17.56 -4.57
C LEU A 32 -10.34 -18.06 -5.96
N GLN A 33 -9.18 -18.72 -6.05
CA GLN A 33 -8.67 -19.28 -7.31
C GLN A 33 -9.59 -20.39 -7.85
N GLU A 34 -10.03 -21.32 -7.00
CA GLU A 34 -10.93 -22.42 -7.38
C GLU A 34 -12.26 -21.92 -7.94
N LYS A 35 -12.77 -20.80 -7.42
CA LYS A 35 -14.00 -20.17 -7.88
C LYS A 35 -13.78 -19.20 -9.06
N GLY A 36 -12.55 -18.99 -9.48
CA GLY A 36 -12.19 -18.04 -10.54
C GLY A 36 -12.51 -16.59 -10.17
N ILE A 37 -12.51 -16.25 -8.88
CA ILE A 37 -12.79 -14.89 -8.41
C ILE A 37 -11.49 -14.08 -8.50
N PRO A 38 -11.44 -13.00 -9.29
CA PRO A 38 -10.25 -12.14 -9.39
C PRO A 38 -9.94 -11.46 -8.06
N TYR A 39 -8.65 -11.35 -7.75
CA TYR A 39 -8.18 -10.66 -6.56
C TYR A 39 -6.83 -9.99 -6.79
N LEU A 40 -6.55 -8.98 -5.97
CA LEU A 40 -5.31 -8.23 -5.97
C LEU A 40 -4.83 -8.02 -4.54
N PHE A 41 -3.57 -8.34 -4.29
CA PHE A 41 -2.88 -7.99 -3.05
C PHE A 41 -2.47 -6.51 -3.10
N VAL A 42 -2.98 -5.71 -2.18
CA VAL A 42 -2.76 -4.25 -2.13
C VAL A 42 -1.96 -3.88 -0.88
N THR A 43 -0.73 -3.40 -1.05
CA THR A 43 0.19 -3.14 0.07
C THR A 43 0.79 -1.73 0.07
N ASN A 44 0.95 -1.16 1.26
CA ASN A 44 1.66 0.11 1.46
C ASN A 44 3.18 0.03 1.28
N ASN A 45 3.72 -1.17 1.07
CA ASN A 45 5.15 -1.38 0.91
C ASN A 45 5.70 -0.79 -0.39
N SER A 46 6.60 0.19 -0.27
CA SER A 46 7.30 0.81 -1.41
C SER A 46 8.76 0.33 -1.59
N SER A 47 9.22 -0.59 -0.74
CA SER A 47 10.59 -1.12 -0.78
C SER A 47 10.82 -2.26 -1.76
N ARG A 48 9.79 -3.09 -1.99
CA ARG A 48 9.90 -4.32 -2.77
C ARG A 48 9.19 -4.19 -4.12
N THR A 49 9.70 -4.90 -5.11
CA THR A 49 9.01 -5.08 -6.40
C THR A 49 7.82 -6.02 -6.25
N PRO A 50 6.82 -5.97 -7.15
CA PRO A 50 5.70 -6.91 -7.14
C PRO A 50 6.14 -8.38 -7.16
N ALA A 51 7.22 -8.69 -7.90
CA ALA A 51 7.79 -10.04 -7.97
C ALA A 51 8.35 -10.51 -6.62
N GLN A 52 9.09 -9.64 -5.91
CA GLN A 52 9.63 -9.92 -4.57
C GLN A 52 8.52 -10.10 -3.52
N VAL A 53 7.42 -9.36 -3.64
CA VAL A 53 6.25 -9.51 -2.76
C VAL A 53 5.54 -10.83 -3.04
N ALA A 54 5.30 -11.17 -4.32
CA ALA A 54 4.70 -12.44 -4.70
C ALA A 54 5.55 -13.64 -4.26
N GLU A 55 6.88 -13.53 -4.37
CA GLU A 55 7.81 -14.54 -3.84
C GLU A 55 7.71 -14.68 -2.32
N LYS A 56 7.65 -13.57 -1.59
CA LYS A 56 7.43 -13.60 -0.14
C LYS A 56 6.13 -14.32 0.21
N LEU A 57 5.03 -14.02 -0.48
CA LEU A 57 3.73 -14.69 -0.26
C LEU A 57 3.81 -16.20 -0.48
N ARG A 58 4.46 -16.64 -1.57
CA ARG A 58 4.67 -18.07 -1.83
C ARG A 58 5.50 -18.74 -0.73
N GLY A 59 6.43 -18.01 -0.10
CA GLY A 59 7.17 -18.49 1.08
C GLY A 59 6.30 -18.74 2.33
N PHE A 60 5.08 -18.21 2.36
CA PHE A 60 4.06 -18.48 3.38
C PHE A 60 2.98 -19.46 2.91
N ASP A 61 3.25 -20.24 1.86
CA ASP A 61 2.29 -21.14 1.20
C ASP A 61 1.06 -20.42 0.61
N ILE A 62 1.19 -19.15 0.26
CA ILE A 62 0.10 -18.35 -0.34
C ILE A 62 0.28 -18.30 -1.85
N PRO A 63 -0.64 -18.88 -2.65
CA PRO A 63 -0.55 -18.85 -4.11
C PRO A 63 -0.65 -17.41 -4.67
N ALA A 64 0.49 -16.85 -5.09
CA ALA A 64 0.58 -15.50 -5.60
C ALA A 64 1.39 -15.41 -6.90
N LYS A 65 0.84 -14.71 -7.89
CA LYS A 65 1.53 -14.29 -9.11
C LYS A 65 1.96 -12.83 -9.01
N THR A 66 2.97 -12.43 -9.78
CA THR A 66 3.47 -11.05 -9.80
C THR A 66 2.38 -10.05 -10.17
N GLU A 67 1.53 -10.41 -11.13
CA GLU A 67 0.44 -9.55 -11.63
C GLU A 67 -0.69 -9.39 -10.61
N GLN A 68 -0.72 -10.23 -9.57
CA GLN A 68 -1.70 -10.14 -8.48
C GLN A 68 -1.23 -9.24 -7.34
N VAL A 69 -0.08 -8.57 -7.47
CA VAL A 69 0.42 -7.64 -6.46
C VAL A 69 0.37 -6.23 -6.98
N PHE A 70 -0.20 -5.33 -6.16
CA PHE A 70 -0.27 -3.91 -6.42
C PHE A 70 0.28 -3.13 -5.23
N THR A 71 1.41 -2.47 -5.44
CA THR A 71 2.15 -1.75 -4.39
C THR A 71 1.92 -0.25 -4.48
N THR A 72 2.18 0.46 -3.38
CA THR A 72 2.23 1.93 -3.40
C THR A 72 3.26 2.48 -4.38
N SER A 73 4.31 1.72 -4.71
CA SER A 73 5.27 2.13 -5.74
C SER A 73 4.64 2.17 -7.14
N MET A 74 3.85 1.16 -7.49
CA MET A 74 3.11 1.14 -8.76
C MET A 74 2.08 2.27 -8.79
N ALA A 75 1.34 2.45 -7.69
CA ALA A 75 0.34 3.50 -7.59
C ALA A 75 0.95 4.91 -7.69
N THR A 76 2.12 5.12 -7.07
CA THR A 76 2.86 6.38 -7.14
C THR A 76 3.32 6.68 -8.56
N ALA A 77 3.90 5.69 -9.25
CA ALA A 77 4.33 5.85 -10.64
C ALA A 77 3.15 6.12 -11.58
N ARG A 78 2.01 5.44 -11.38
CA ARG A 78 0.77 5.67 -12.13
C ARG A 78 0.23 7.08 -11.89
N PHE A 79 0.16 7.53 -10.64
CA PHE A 79 -0.29 8.87 -10.28
C PHE A 79 0.53 9.95 -10.99
N ILE A 80 1.86 9.84 -10.99
CA ILE A 80 2.74 10.79 -11.70
C ILE A 80 2.48 10.73 -13.21
N TYR A 81 2.30 9.53 -13.76
CA TYR A 81 2.13 9.35 -15.21
C TYR A 81 0.83 9.98 -15.71
N ASP A 82 -0.25 9.85 -14.94
CA ASP A 82 -1.54 10.40 -15.32
C ASP A 82 -1.55 11.94 -15.25
N GLU A 83 -0.68 12.56 -14.44
CA GLU A 83 -0.48 14.01 -14.39
C GLU A 83 0.52 14.52 -15.44
N LYS A 84 1.68 13.85 -15.57
CA LYS A 84 2.77 14.25 -16.46
C LYS A 84 3.58 13.00 -16.91
N PRO A 85 3.27 12.43 -18.09
CA PRO A 85 3.94 11.22 -18.59
C PRO A 85 5.46 11.34 -18.77
N ASP A 86 5.96 12.53 -19.14
CA ASP A 86 7.39 12.78 -19.41
C ASP A 86 8.12 13.42 -18.22
N ALA A 87 7.63 13.21 -17.00
CA ALA A 87 8.16 13.85 -15.80
C ALA A 87 9.59 13.40 -15.44
N SER A 88 10.35 14.32 -14.83
CA SER A 88 11.56 14.01 -14.10
C SER A 88 11.27 13.83 -12.60
N VAL A 89 11.89 12.84 -11.95
CA VAL A 89 11.56 12.46 -10.58
C VAL A 89 12.82 12.30 -9.75
N TYR A 90 12.88 12.99 -8.61
CA TYR A 90 13.85 12.69 -7.57
C TYR A 90 13.27 11.70 -6.58
N VAL A 91 13.88 10.52 -6.46
CA VAL A 91 13.38 9.41 -5.63
C VAL A 91 14.28 9.19 -4.43
N ILE A 92 13.72 9.34 -3.23
CA ILE A 92 14.29 8.87 -1.97
C ILE A 92 13.52 7.60 -1.61
N GLY A 93 14.19 6.45 -1.54
CA GLY A 93 13.51 5.17 -1.37
C GLY A 93 14.35 3.97 -1.79
N GLU A 94 13.87 2.78 -1.43
CA GLU A 94 14.46 1.49 -1.79
C GLU A 94 14.15 1.06 -3.25
N GLU A 95 14.50 -0.18 -3.59
CA GLU A 95 14.43 -0.75 -4.94
C GLU A 95 13.02 -0.65 -5.55
N GLY A 96 11.98 -1.03 -4.80
CA GLY A 96 10.61 -1.10 -5.30
C GLY A 96 10.12 0.20 -5.95
N ILE A 97 10.27 1.33 -5.27
CA ILE A 97 9.86 2.63 -5.83
C ILE A 97 10.74 3.08 -6.98
N LYS A 98 12.06 2.86 -6.90
CA LYS A 98 12.99 3.19 -7.99
C LYS A 98 12.67 2.41 -9.26
N THR A 99 12.36 1.12 -9.13
CA THR A 99 11.99 0.25 -10.24
C THR A 99 10.67 0.68 -10.86
N ALA A 100 9.62 0.91 -10.07
CA ALA A 100 8.32 1.34 -10.58
C ALA A 100 8.39 2.66 -11.36
N ILE A 101 9.18 3.63 -10.87
CA ILE A 101 9.40 4.91 -11.56
C ILE A 101 10.14 4.71 -12.89
N LYS A 102 11.19 3.87 -12.92
CA LYS A 102 11.93 3.57 -14.15
C LYS A 102 11.09 2.82 -15.18
N GLU A 103 10.34 1.80 -14.76
CA GLU A 103 9.48 0.99 -15.64
C GLU A 103 8.37 1.81 -16.29
N LYS A 104 7.94 2.91 -15.64
CA LYS A 104 6.98 3.85 -16.19
C LYS A 104 7.59 4.84 -17.19
N GLY A 105 8.91 4.83 -17.37
CA GLY A 105 9.63 5.65 -18.35
C GLY A 105 10.14 6.99 -17.82
N PHE A 106 10.05 7.26 -16.52
CA PHE A 106 10.49 8.54 -15.97
C PHE A 106 12.01 8.67 -15.88
N THR A 107 12.48 9.92 -16.03
CA THR A 107 13.88 10.25 -15.80
C THR A 107 14.13 10.47 -14.31
N ILE A 108 14.96 9.62 -13.68
CA ILE A 108 15.36 9.85 -12.29
C ILE A 108 16.54 10.82 -12.24
N THR A 109 16.35 11.96 -11.57
CA THR A 109 17.36 13.01 -11.44
C THR A 109 17.19 13.78 -10.13
N SER A 110 18.29 14.31 -9.59
CA SER A 110 18.28 15.30 -8.50
C SER A 110 18.37 16.75 -9.02
N ASP A 111 18.67 16.93 -10.30
CA ASP A 111 18.80 18.22 -10.95
C ASP A 111 17.43 18.68 -11.47
N HIS A 112 16.86 19.71 -10.84
CA HIS A 112 15.55 20.29 -11.15
C HIS A 112 14.44 19.27 -11.51
N PRO A 113 14.10 18.34 -10.59
CA PRO A 113 13.06 17.36 -10.82
C PRO A 113 11.67 18.01 -10.82
N ASP A 114 10.73 17.46 -11.58
CA ASP A 114 9.31 17.85 -11.51
C ASP A 114 8.64 17.34 -10.23
N TYR A 115 9.05 16.17 -9.75
CA TYR A 115 8.50 15.50 -8.57
C TYR A 115 9.59 15.07 -7.60
N VAL A 116 9.31 15.19 -6.31
CA VAL A 116 10.07 14.52 -5.24
C VAL A 116 9.20 13.43 -4.65
N VAL A 117 9.65 12.19 -4.77
CA VAL A 117 8.97 11.01 -4.25
C VAL A 117 9.76 10.46 -3.07
N LEU A 118 9.07 10.30 -1.93
CA LEU A 118 9.62 9.67 -0.74
C LEU A 118 8.90 8.37 -0.42
N GLY A 119 9.62 7.27 -0.60
CA GLY A 119 9.31 5.97 -0.05
C GLY A 119 10.27 5.61 1.09
N ILE A 120 10.03 4.45 1.73
CA ILE A 120 10.90 3.99 2.80
C ILE A 120 12.33 3.81 2.26
N ASP A 121 13.30 4.40 2.96
CA ASP A 121 14.73 4.32 2.65
C ASP A 121 15.50 4.04 3.94
N ARG A 122 15.88 2.77 4.17
CA ARG A 122 16.67 2.40 5.35
C ARG A 122 18.11 2.89 5.29
N GLU A 123 18.57 3.35 4.13
CA GLU A 123 19.88 3.98 3.91
C GLU A 123 19.74 5.48 3.68
N ILE A 124 18.70 6.11 4.26
CA ILE A 124 18.48 7.54 4.12
C ILE A 124 19.65 8.32 4.74
N THR A 125 20.07 9.38 4.05
CA THR A 125 21.14 10.27 4.50
C THR A 125 20.64 11.70 4.56
N TYR A 126 21.37 12.55 5.31
CA TYR A 126 21.11 13.98 5.32
C TYR A 126 21.15 14.57 3.91
N GLU A 127 22.10 14.15 3.08
CA GLU A 127 22.25 14.66 1.71
C GLU A 127 21.02 14.35 0.84
N LYS A 128 20.47 13.13 0.92
CA LYS A 128 19.24 12.78 0.20
C LYS A 128 18.08 13.71 0.60
N LEU A 129 17.93 13.96 1.90
CA LEU A 129 16.91 14.87 2.43
C LEU A 129 17.17 16.33 2.03
N ALA A 130 18.42 16.79 2.02
CA ALA A 130 18.79 18.14 1.63
C ALA A 130 18.43 18.41 0.15
N LEU A 131 18.80 17.49 -0.75
CA LEU A 131 18.44 17.55 -2.17
C LEU A 131 16.92 17.56 -2.36
N GLY A 132 16.20 16.68 -1.66
CA GLY A 132 14.74 16.66 -1.69
C GLY A 132 14.12 17.97 -1.21
N ALA A 133 14.62 18.55 -0.12
CA ALA A 133 14.11 19.81 0.42
C ALA A 133 14.37 21.00 -0.53
N ILE A 134 15.54 21.03 -1.18
CA ILE A 134 15.87 22.05 -2.19
C ILE A 134 14.93 21.93 -3.39
N ALA A 135 14.76 20.71 -3.92
CA ALA A 135 13.88 20.45 -5.05
C ALA A 135 12.42 20.86 -4.77
N ILE A 136 11.88 20.51 -3.59
CA ILE A 136 10.52 20.90 -3.19
C ILE A 136 10.38 22.43 -3.14
N ARG A 137 11.35 23.14 -2.54
CA ARG A 137 11.33 24.62 -2.49
C ARG A 137 11.44 25.27 -3.87
N ASN A 138 12.10 24.59 -4.81
CA ASN A 138 12.19 25.01 -6.20
C ASN A 138 10.93 24.67 -7.03
N GLY A 139 9.88 24.12 -6.40
CA GLY A 139 8.58 23.89 -7.02
C GLY A 139 8.29 22.45 -7.40
N ALA A 140 9.19 21.50 -7.12
CA ALA A 140 8.92 20.09 -7.36
C ALA A 140 7.73 19.62 -6.49
N LYS A 141 6.80 18.89 -7.09
CA LYS A 141 5.63 18.37 -6.36
C LYS A 141 6.06 17.26 -5.41
N PHE A 142 5.68 17.40 -4.14
CA PHE A 142 6.07 16.47 -3.08
C PHE A 142 5.06 15.33 -2.93
N ILE A 143 5.51 14.09 -3.12
CA ILE A 143 4.72 12.86 -2.99
C ILE A 143 5.36 11.94 -1.95
N SER A 144 4.53 11.32 -1.12
CA SER A 144 4.94 10.25 -0.21
C SER A 144 4.16 8.98 -0.47
N THR A 145 4.85 7.84 -0.54
CA THR A 145 4.22 6.57 -0.94
C THR A 145 3.16 6.10 0.07
N ASN A 146 3.33 6.39 1.36
CA ASN A 146 2.37 6.09 2.43
C ASN A 146 2.67 6.95 3.67
N ALA A 147 1.71 7.03 4.60
CA ALA A 147 1.80 7.82 5.82
C ALA A 147 2.22 7.01 7.07
N ASP A 148 2.69 5.77 6.90
CA ASP A 148 2.92 4.85 8.03
C ASP A 148 4.00 5.41 8.96
N ILE A 149 3.66 5.65 10.22
CA ILE A 149 4.55 6.29 11.20
C ILE A 149 5.64 5.34 11.67
N ALA A 150 5.34 4.05 11.78
CA ALA A 150 6.24 3.03 12.29
C ALA A 150 6.27 1.80 11.40
N LEU A 151 7.42 1.13 11.37
CA LEU A 151 7.64 -0.14 10.69
C LEU A 151 7.96 -1.22 11.74
N PRO A 152 7.10 -2.24 11.91
CA PRO A 152 7.38 -3.37 12.79
C PRO A 152 8.59 -4.19 12.30
N THR A 153 9.53 -4.47 13.21
CA THR A 153 10.67 -5.36 12.96
C THR A 153 10.99 -6.17 14.22
N GLU A 154 11.85 -7.19 14.10
CA GLU A 154 12.38 -7.92 15.26
C GLU A 154 13.12 -7.02 16.26
N ARG A 155 13.64 -5.88 15.80
CA ARG A 155 14.32 -4.88 16.64
C ARG A 155 13.34 -3.92 17.34
N GLY A 156 12.04 -4.11 17.14
CA GLY A 156 10.98 -3.22 17.59
C GLY A 156 10.42 -2.34 16.46
N LEU A 157 9.68 -1.31 16.86
CA LEU A 157 9.08 -0.33 15.97
C LEU A 157 10.12 0.68 15.49
N LEU A 158 10.51 0.58 14.22
CA LEU A 158 11.42 1.53 13.57
C LEU A 158 10.62 2.68 12.93
N PRO A 159 11.27 3.81 12.58
CA PRO A 159 10.61 4.86 11.81
C PRO A 159 10.06 4.34 10.48
N GLY A 160 8.78 4.56 10.24
CA GLY A 160 8.12 4.29 8.97
C GLY A 160 8.30 5.43 7.97
N ASN A 161 7.75 5.26 6.77
CA ASN A 161 7.88 6.25 5.71
C ASN A 161 7.22 7.60 6.07
N GLY A 162 6.09 7.59 6.77
CA GLY A 162 5.44 8.80 7.26
C GLY A 162 6.32 9.60 8.23
N ALA A 163 7.07 8.91 9.10
CA ALA A 163 8.04 9.56 9.98
C ALA A 163 9.17 10.23 9.18
N LEU A 164 9.75 9.54 8.18
CA LEU A 164 10.76 10.14 7.30
C LEU A 164 10.19 11.32 6.50
N THR A 165 8.95 11.20 6.05
CA THR A 165 8.21 12.23 5.31
C THR A 165 8.04 13.50 6.13
N SER A 166 7.83 13.37 7.44
CA SER A 166 7.71 14.53 8.33
C SER A 166 8.94 15.44 8.29
N VAL A 167 10.14 14.90 8.07
CA VAL A 167 11.39 15.68 8.03
C VAL A 167 11.37 16.67 6.86
N LEU A 168 11.02 16.20 5.66
CA LEU A 168 10.89 17.06 4.49
C LEU A 168 9.69 17.99 4.61
N ALA A 169 8.55 17.49 5.08
CA ALA A 169 7.34 18.30 5.23
C ALA A 169 7.55 19.49 6.18
N VAL A 170 8.23 19.27 7.31
CA VAL A 170 8.56 20.33 8.27
C VAL A 170 9.62 21.27 7.69
N ALA A 171 10.69 20.74 7.11
CA ALA A 171 11.77 21.56 6.55
C ALA A 171 11.30 22.47 5.42
N THR A 172 10.35 22.01 4.61
CA THR A 172 9.84 22.73 3.43
C THR A 172 8.51 23.44 3.67
N GLN A 173 7.87 23.23 4.83
CA GLN A 173 6.50 23.66 5.12
C GLN A 173 5.47 23.22 4.07
N THR A 174 5.77 22.14 3.34
CA THR A 174 4.96 21.63 2.24
C THR A 174 4.36 20.30 2.64
N LYS A 175 3.05 20.15 2.50
CA LYS A 175 2.37 18.87 2.73
C LYS A 175 2.55 17.97 1.50
N PRO A 176 2.98 16.71 1.68
CA PRO A 176 3.02 15.76 0.58
C PRO A 176 1.62 15.34 0.15
N VAL A 177 1.52 14.86 -1.08
CA VAL A 177 0.41 13.98 -1.49
C VAL A 177 0.74 12.57 -1.03
N PHE A 178 -0.11 11.98 -0.20
CA PHE A 178 0.00 10.57 0.19
C PHE A 178 -0.73 9.68 -0.81
N ILE A 179 -0.11 8.57 -1.22
CA ILE A 179 -0.67 7.66 -2.23
C ILE A 179 -1.30 6.40 -1.60
N GLY A 180 -0.61 5.81 -0.63
CA GLY A 180 -1.03 4.58 0.02
C GLY A 180 -2.26 4.70 0.91
N LYS A 181 -2.76 3.56 1.36
CA LYS A 181 -3.89 3.44 2.28
C LYS A 181 -3.59 4.28 3.55
N PRO A 182 -4.56 5.03 4.10
CA PRO A 182 -6.00 5.04 3.79
C PRO A 182 -6.45 5.95 2.63
N GLU A 183 -5.53 6.46 1.81
CA GLU A 183 -5.93 7.33 0.70
C GLU A 183 -6.64 6.53 -0.41
N PRO A 184 -7.71 7.09 -1.02
CA PRO A 184 -8.48 6.38 -2.03
C PRO A 184 -7.66 6.12 -3.31
N ILE A 185 -6.60 6.90 -3.56
CA ILE A 185 -5.79 6.85 -4.78
C ILE A 185 -5.32 5.42 -5.09
N ILE A 186 -4.70 4.72 -4.13
CA ILE A 186 -4.23 3.35 -4.36
C ILE A 186 -5.37 2.37 -4.60
N THR A 187 -6.48 2.51 -3.89
CA THR A 187 -7.62 1.59 -3.99
C THR A 187 -8.34 1.78 -5.32
N GLU A 188 -8.53 3.02 -5.78
CA GLU A 188 -9.13 3.32 -7.07
C GLU A 188 -8.28 2.80 -8.22
N GLN A 189 -6.96 3.03 -8.17
CA GLN A 189 -6.06 2.47 -9.17
C GLN A 189 -5.97 0.94 -9.11
N ALA A 190 -6.10 0.34 -7.92
CA ALA A 190 -6.17 -1.11 -7.76
C ALA A 190 -7.44 -1.70 -8.40
N LEU A 191 -8.59 -1.03 -8.27
CA LEU A 191 -9.83 -1.41 -8.94
C LEU A 191 -9.70 -1.34 -10.47
N GLU A 192 -9.12 -0.25 -10.99
CA GLU A 192 -8.85 -0.09 -12.42
C GLU A 192 -7.91 -1.17 -12.94
N TYR A 193 -6.82 -1.45 -12.20
CA TYR A 193 -5.84 -2.46 -12.55
C TYR A 193 -6.44 -3.88 -12.53
N LEU A 194 -7.33 -4.18 -11.57
CA LEU A 194 -8.06 -5.44 -11.49
C LEU A 194 -9.19 -5.53 -12.54
N GLY A 195 -9.63 -4.40 -13.08
CA GLY A 195 -10.77 -4.30 -14.00
C GLY A 195 -12.12 -4.54 -13.31
N SER A 196 -12.22 -4.26 -12.00
CA SER A 196 -13.43 -4.52 -11.20
C SER A 196 -14.20 -3.25 -10.86
N LYS A 197 -15.50 -3.39 -10.57
CA LYS A 197 -16.37 -2.29 -10.16
C LYS A 197 -16.42 -2.15 -8.65
N LYS A 198 -16.62 -0.92 -8.16
CA LYS A 198 -16.72 -0.60 -6.73
C LYS A 198 -17.80 -1.44 -6.04
N GLU A 199 -18.97 -1.60 -6.67
CA GLU A 199 -20.12 -2.28 -6.08
C GLU A 199 -19.94 -3.81 -6.00
N GLU A 200 -18.97 -4.37 -6.72
CA GLU A 200 -18.73 -5.81 -6.80
C GLU A 200 -17.41 -6.23 -6.12
N THR A 201 -16.69 -5.26 -5.57
CA THR A 201 -15.37 -5.47 -4.93
C THR A 201 -15.45 -5.25 -3.43
N ILE A 202 -14.69 -6.04 -2.66
CA ILE A 202 -14.53 -5.88 -1.22
C ILE A 202 -13.05 -5.70 -0.87
N MET A 203 -12.76 -4.78 0.06
CA MET A 203 -11.44 -4.60 0.66
C MET A 203 -11.32 -5.46 1.93
N VAL A 204 -10.35 -6.35 1.96
CA VAL A 204 -10.03 -7.23 3.09
C VAL A 204 -8.77 -6.73 3.76
N GLY A 205 -8.81 -6.55 5.07
CA GLY A 205 -7.64 -6.14 5.85
C GLY A 205 -7.83 -6.29 7.35
N ASP A 206 -6.76 -6.12 8.12
CA ASP A 206 -6.77 -6.20 9.59
C ASP A 206 -6.62 -4.83 10.25
N ASN A 207 -6.24 -3.80 9.49
CA ASN A 207 -6.02 -2.47 10.02
C ASN A 207 -7.15 -1.52 9.61
N TYR A 208 -7.92 -1.05 10.60
CA TYR A 208 -9.03 -0.15 10.38
C TYR A 208 -8.57 1.19 9.80
N ASP A 209 -7.51 1.76 10.36
CA ASP A 209 -7.07 3.11 10.05
C ASP A 209 -6.38 3.20 8.67
N THR A 210 -6.05 2.05 8.05
CA THR A 210 -5.57 1.96 6.67
C THR A 210 -6.57 1.28 5.75
N ASP A 211 -6.85 -0.02 5.94
CA ASP A 211 -7.56 -0.85 4.97
C ASP A 211 -9.06 -0.55 4.93
N ILE A 212 -9.67 -0.57 6.11
CA ILE A 212 -11.11 -0.33 6.23
C ILE A 212 -11.42 1.13 5.87
N LEU A 213 -10.61 2.06 6.36
CA LEU A 213 -10.78 3.47 6.03
C LEU A 213 -10.52 3.75 4.53
N ALA A 214 -9.58 3.05 3.89
CA ALA A 214 -9.40 3.13 2.44
C ALA A 214 -10.65 2.64 1.70
N GLY A 215 -11.23 1.52 2.12
CA GLY A 215 -12.47 1.00 1.54
C GLY A 215 -13.64 1.97 1.69
N ILE A 216 -13.86 2.48 2.92
CA ILE A 216 -14.89 3.47 3.23
C ILE A 216 -14.74 4.73 2.37
N ARG A 217 -13.53 5.31 2.31
CA ARG A 217 -13.25 6.52 1.52
C ARG A 217 -13.42 6.32 0.02
N THR A 218 -13.15 5.11 -0.47
CA THR A 218 -13.31 4.76 -1.88
C THR A 218 -14.77 4.45 -2.23
N GLY A 219 -15.59 4.10 -1.23
CA GLY A 219 -16.97 3.66 -1.40
C GLY A 219 -17.12 2.18 -1.76
N ILE A 220 -16.18 1.33 -1.32
CA ILE A 220 -16.26 -0.13 -1.46
C ILE A 220 -16.56 -0.79 -0.12
N ASP A 221 -17.19 -1.96 -0.18
CA ASP A 221 -17.45 -2.74 1.02
C ASP A 221 -16.14 -3.23 1.65
N THR A 222 -16.16 -3.46 2.96
CA THR A 222 -14.96 -3.82 3.73
C THR A 222 -15.17 -5.06 4.59
N LEU A 223 -14.16 -5.92 4.64
CA LEU A 223 -14.07 -7.06 5.54
C LEU A 223 -12.87 -6.85 6.47
N LEU A 224 -13.15 -6.59 7.74
CA LEU A 224 -12.13 -6.56 8.78
C LEU A 224 -11.90 -7.98 9.31
N VAL A 225 -10.65 -8.43 9.32
CA VAL A 225 -10.23 -9.68 9.97
C VAL A 225 -9.43 -9.38 11.24
N HIS A 226 -9.77 -10.02 12.36
CA HIS A 226 -9.12 -9.78 13.67
C HIS A 226 -7.80 -10.55 13.86
N THR A 227 -7.03 -10.73 12.79
CA THR A 227 -5.72 -11.41 12.79
C THR A 227 -4.53 -10.46 12.93
N GLY A 228 -4.75 -9.13 12.95
CA GLY A 228 -3.65 -8.16 13.00
C GLY A 228 -3.91 -7.01 13.97
N ILE A 229 -3.87 -5.78 13.46
CA ILE A 229 -3.78 -4.57 14.27
C ILE A 229 -5.09 -4.25 15.00
N THR A 230 -6.23 -4.36 14.33
CA THR A 230 -7.51 -3.88 14.90
C THR A 230 -8.15 -4.94 15.77
N THR A 231 -8.12 -4.70 17.08
CA THR A 231 -8.85 -5.54 18.05
C THR A 231 -10.35 -5.23 18.06
N LYS A 232 -11.16 -6.19 18.55
CA LYS A 232 -12.60 -5.99 18.75
C LYS A 232 -12.94 -4.80 19.65
N GLU A 233 -12.12 -4.53 20.67
CA GLU A 233 -12.31 -3.38 21.55
C GLU A 233 -12.01 -2.05 20.86
N MET A 234 -10.94 -2.00 20.04
CA MET A 234 -10.65 -0.81 19.22
C MET A 234 -11.81 -0.50 18.27
N LEU A 235 -12.41 -1.52 17.68
CA LEU A 235 -13.51 -1.36 16.73
C LEU A 235 -14.75 -0.71 17.35
N LYS A 236 -15.06 -1.00 18.63
CA LYS A 236 -16.21 -0.40 19.34
C LYS A 236 -16.12 1.12 19.46
N THR A 237 -14.94 1.70 19.32
CA THR A 237 -14.72 3.15 19.42
C THR A 237 -14.84 3.87 18.08
N LYS A 238 -14.98 3.13 16.96
CA LYS A 238 -15.07 3.71 15.62
C LYS A 238 -16.51 4.14 15.31
N GLU A 239 -16.66 5.33 14.73
CA GLU A 239 -17.97 5.88 14.36
C GLU A 239 -18.58 5.17 13.14
N ILE A 240 -17.73 4.81 12.18
CA ILE A 240 -18.11 4.06 10.98
C ILE A 240 -17.57 2.65 11.16
N LEU A 241 -18.43 1.65 10.99
CA LEU A 241 -18.04 0.26 11.12
C LEU A 241 -17.72 -0.34 9.73
N PRO A 242 -16.82 -1.33 9.64
CA PRO A 242 -16.63 -2.11 8.42
C PRO A 242 -17.94 -2.80 8.03
N THR A 243 -18.10 -3.10 6.74
CA THR A 243 -19.31 -3.81 6.25
C THR A 243 -19.44 -5.18 6.91
N TYR A 244 -18.32 -5.87 7.12
CA TYR A 244 -18.24 -7.17 7.76
C TYR A 244 -17.02 -7.27 8.68
N THR A 245 -17.12 -8.14 9.68
CA THR A 245 -16.03 -8.49 10.59
C THR A 245 -15.98 -10.01 10.73
N VAL A 246 -14.79 -10.60 10.71
CA VAL A 246 -14.56 -12.01 11.01
C VAL A 246 -13.36 -12.17 11.94
N ASP A 247 -13.33 -13.26 12.71
CA ASP A 247 -12.19 -13.54 13.58
C ASP A 247 -11.01 -14.13 12.81
N SER A 248 -11.31 -14.89 11.76
CA SER A 248 -10.34 -15.50 10.86
C SER A 248 -10.92 -15.61 9.44
N LEU A 249 -10.05 -15.77 8.45
CA LEU A 249 -10.41 -15.83 7.02
C LEU A 249 -11.19 -17.11 6.65
N ASP A 250 -11.13 -18.15 7.47
CA ASP A 250 -11.90 -19.39 7.32
C ASP A 250 -13.42 -19.18 7.48
N GLN A 251 -13.82 -18.21 8.31
CA GLN A 251 -15.21 -17.84 8.56
C GLN A 251 -15.84 -17.10 7.36
N TRP A 252 -15.02 -16.59 6.44
CA TRP A 252 -15.52 -15.89 5.28
C TRP A 252 -15.79 -16.86 4.13
N GLU A 253 -17.05 -16.95 3.69
CA GLU A 253 -17.43 -17.72 2.50
C GLU A 253 -17.28 -16.85 1.23
N VAL A 254 -16.29 -17.19 0.40
CA VAL A 254 -16.03 -16.54 -0.90
C VAL A 254 -17.08 -16.86 -1.97
#